data_AF-A0A1M5YMV7-F1
#
_entry.id   AF-A0A1M5YMV7-F1
#
_cell.length_a   1.000
_cell.length_b   1.000
_cell.length_c   1.000
_cell.angle_alpha   90.00
_cell.angle_beta   90.00
_cell.angle_gamma   90.00
#
_symmetry.space_group_name_H-M   'P 1'
#
loop_
_entity.id
_entity.type
_entity.pdbx_description
1 polymer ?
#
loop_
_entity_poly.entity_id
_entity_poly.type
_entity_poly.pdbx_seq_one_letter_code
_entity_poly.pdbx_strand_id
1 'polypeptide(L)'
;MNALTVVKKMKKMGGRSYGAKRFVIFLINRRLARNRGAAALGSITDLRVDRTDRSLLVQSTRDGAVTTLNISGYRFFTERQRSYLGWSALEIDGPMRHHYWQALLGVHRIEVPKSSVKFLEALL
;
A
#
# COMPACT_ATOMS: atom_id res chain seq x y z
N MET A 1 -9.26 -0.84 23.53
CA MET A 1 -9.68 0.33 22.71
C MET A 1 -10.39 -0.20 21.47
N ASN A 2 -11.69 0.07 21.32
CA ASN A 2 -12.54 -0.51 20.27
C ASN A 2 -12.40 0.26 18.95
N ALA A 3 -12.26 -0.46 17.82
CA ALA A 3 -12.04 0.12 16.48
C ALA A 3 -13.15 1.12 16.05
N LEU A 4 -14.36 0.97 16.60
CA LEU A 4 -15.50 1.85 16.38
C LEU A 4 -15.31 3.28 16.93
N THR A 5 -14.53 3.45 17.99
CA THR A 5 -14.32 4.78 18.61
C THR A 5 -13.36 5.64 17.77
N VAL A 6 -12.41 5.00 17.08
CA VAL A 6 -11.48 5.68 16.17
C VAL A 6 -12.23 6.20 14.94
N VAL A 7 -13.14 5.40 14.39
CA VAL A 7 -13.95 5.76 13.21
C VAL A 7 -14.91 6.93 13.51
N LYS A 8 -15.50 6.99 14.70
CA LYS A 8 -16.38 8.10 15.11
C LYS A 8 -15.64 9.43 15.22
N LYS A 9 -14.39 9.45 15.71
CA LYS A 9 -13.60 10.69 15.87
C LYS A 9 -13.16 11.27 14.52
N MET A 10 -12.99 10.42 13.49
CA MET A 10 -12.59 10.83 12.14
C MET A 10 -13.74 11.44 11.31
N LYS A 11 -15.00 11.19 11.69
CA LYS A 11 -16.17 11.66 10.93
C LYS A 11 -16.45 13.17 11.10
N LYS A 12 -15.83 13.83 12.08
CA LYS A 12 -16.12 15.22 12.50
C LYS A 12 -15.22 16.28 11.85
N MET A 13 -14.20 15.87 11.08
CA MET A 13 -13.36 16.80 10.31
C MET A 13 -13.65 16.60 8.82
N GLY A 14 -14.01 17.66 8.11
CA GLY A 14 -14.32 17.69 6.67
C GLY A 14 -13.14 17.39 5.75
N GLY A 15 -12.43 16.27 5.98
CA GLY A 15 -11.24 15.83 5.26
C GLY A 15 -11.22 14.31 5.05
N ARG A 16 -12.39 13.72 4.74
CA ARG A 16 -12.59 12.25 4.66
C ARG A 16 -11.58 11.53 3.75
N SER A 17 -11.21 12.10 2.61
CA SER A 17 -10.25 11.46 1.68
C SER A 17 -8.79 11.62 2.13
N TYR A 18 -8.40 12.77 2.67
CA TYR A 18 -7.04 13.00 3.18
C TYR A 18 -6.73 12.17 4.43
N GLY A 19 -7.71 12.01 5.33
CA GLY A 19 -7.59 11.16 6.51
C GLY A 19 -7.52 9.67 6.17
N ALA A 20 -8.33 9.22 5.21
CA ALA A 20 -8.33 7.84 4.73
C ALA A 20 -7.01 7.48 4.03
N LYS A 21 -6.52 8.33 3.13
CA LYS A 21 -5.23 8.15 2.43
C LYS A 21 -4.05 8.06 3.40
N ARG A 22 -3.95 8.96 4.38
CA ARG A 22 -2.90 8.92 5.41
C ARG A 22 -2.99 7.66 6.28
N PHE A 23 -4.20 7.21 6.58
CA PHE A 23 -4.41 5.97 7.32
C PHE A 23 -3.98 4.73 6.53
N VAL A 24 -4.25 4.70 5.22
CA VAL A 24 -3.77 3.64 4.31
C VAL A 24 -2.25 3.65 4.25
N ILE A 25 -1.62 4.80 4.02
CA ILE A 25 -0.15 4.95 4.04
C ILE A 25 0.43 4.43 5.36
N PHE A 26 -0.16 4.83 6.49
CA PHE A 26 0.25 4.34 7.81
C PHE A 26 0.14 2.82 7.94
N LEU A 27 -0.97 2.22 7.51
CA LEU A 27 -1.16 0.77 7.58
C LEU A 27 -0.16 0.02 6.68
N ILE A 28 0.07 0.51 5.47
CA ILE A 28 1.03 -0.09 4.54
C ILE A 28 2.43 0.03 5.14
N ASN A 29 2.88 1.22 5.55
CA ASN A 29 4.19 1.40 6.21
C ASN A 29 4.37 0.50 7.44
N ARG A 30 3.34 0.41 8.30
CA ARG A 30 3.37 -0.47 9.48
C ARG A 30 3.48 -1.95 9.10
N ARG A 31 2.90 -2.36 7.97
CA ARG A 31 2.99 -3.73 7.46
C ARG A 31 4.31 -4.00 6.78
N LEU A 32 4.83 -3.05 6.01
CA LEU A 32 6.16 -3.09 5.41
C LEU A 32 7.25 -3.25 6.50
N ALA A 33 7.16 -2.47 7.58
CA ALA A 33 8.07 -2.60 8.73
C ALA A 33 8.05 -3.98 9.40
N ARG A 34 6.96 -4.75 9.26
CA ARG A 34 6.82 -6.11 9.83
C ARG A 34 7.28 -7.22 8.90
N ASN A 35 7.38 -6.97 7.59
CA ASN A 35 7.90 -7.93 6.63
C ASN A 35 9.38 -7.66 6.43
N ARG A 36 10.27 -8.60 6.77
CA ARG A 36 11.73 -8.40 6.70
C ARG A 36 12.22 -7.98 5.30
N GLY A 37 11.57 -8.41 4.21
CA GLY A 37 11.87 -7.97 2.84
C GLY A 37 11.35 -6.57 2.48
N ALA A 38 10.40 -6.03 3.26
CA ALA A 38 9.75 -4.75 3.01
C ALA A 38 10.38 -3.56 3.75
N ALA A 39 11.31 -3.81 4.69
CA ALA A 39 12.22 -2.79 5.20
C ALA A 39 13.10 -2.18 4.07
N ALA A 40 13.25 -2.91 2.96
CA ALA A 40 13.94 -2.42 1.77
C ALA A 40 13.19 -1.29 1.04
N LEU A 41 11.88 -1.15 1.25
CA LEU A 41 11.00 -0.29 0.45
C LEU A 41 10.85 1.13 0.99
N GLY A 42 11.64 1.53 2.00
CA GLY A 42 11.59 2.89 2.55
C GLY A 42 10.26 3.22 3.24
N SER A 43 9.99 4.51 3.41
CA SER A 43 8.71 5.01 3.95
C SER A 43 7.83 5.53 2.83
N ILE A 44 6.64 4.95 2.65
CA ILE A 44 5.63 5.49 1.75
C ILE A 44 5.22 6.87 2.27
N THR A 45 5.37 7.89 1.43
CA THR A 45 5.03 9.28 1.71
C THR A 45 3.75 9.72 1.00
N ASP A 46 3.47 9.15 -0.17
CA ASP A 46 2.22 9.39 -0.89
C ASP A 46 1.65 8.12 -1.53
N LEU A 47 0.33 8.10 -1.68
CA LEU A 47 -0.40 7.02 -2.35
C LEU A 47 -1.54 7.62 -3.18
N ARG A 48 -1.54 7.40 -4.48
CA ARG A 48 -2.69 7.69 -5.35
C ARG A 48 -3.27 6.38 -5.84
N VAL A 49 -4.59 6.34 -5.89
CA VAL A 49 -5.32 5.15 -6.34
C VAL A 49 -6.23 5.58 -7.47
N ASP A 50 -6.13 4.88 -8.59
CA ASP A 50 -7.12 4.92 -9.66
C ASP A 50 -7.91 3.60 -9.65
N ARG A 51 -9.20 3.71 -9.33
CA ARG A 51 -10.13 2.56 -9.29
C ARG A 51 -10.57 2.11 -10.66
N THR A 52 -10.61 3.05 -11.61
CA THR A 52 -11.06 2.80 -12.98
C THR A 52 -10.03 1.92 -13.67
N ASP A 53 -8.77 2.33 -13.58
CA ASP A 53 -7.65 1.63 -14.23
C ASP A 53 -6.98 0.58 -13.33
N ARG A 54 -7.48 0.43 -12.10
CA ARG A 54 -6.91 -0.43 -11.05
C ARG A 54 -5.41 -0.23 -10.94
N SER A 55 -5.00 1.04 -10.81
CA SER A 55 -3.61 1.44 -10.66
C SER A 55 -3.36 2.09 -9.30
N LEU A 56 -2.16 1.89 -8.77
CA LEU A 56 -1.67 2.49 -7.53
C LEU A 56 -0.36 3.18 -7.84
N LEU A 57 -0.30 4.49 -7.60
CA LEU A 57 0.95 5.22 -7.60
C LEU A 57 1.39 5.41 -6.15
N VAL A 58 2.51 4.79 -5.80
CA VAL A 58 3.09 4.86 -4.46
C VAL A 58 4.36 5.69 -4.54
N GLN A 59 4.48 6.73 -3.73
CA GLN A 59 5.76 7.42 -3.54
C GLN A 59 6.37 6.95 -2.24
N SER A 60 7.61 6.48 -2.32
CA SER A 60 8.39 6.10 -1.16
C SER A 60 9.65 6.94 -1.06
N THR A 61 10.01 7.30 0.17
CA THR A 61 11.23 8.05 0.47
C THR A 61 12.17 7.18 1.27
N ARG A 62 13.43 7.14 0.85
CA ARG A 62 14.51 6.44 1.54
C ARG A 62 15.80 7.25 1.39
N ASP A 63 16.52 7.44 2.50
CA ASP A 63 17.83 8.12 2.51
C ASP A 63 17.79 9.49 1.79
N GLY A 64 16.68 10.23 1.92
CA GLY A 64 16.45 11.52 1.26
C GLY A 64 16.04 11.44 -0.22
N ALA A 65 16.07 10.26 -0.83
CA ALA A 65 15.67 10.02 -2.21
C ALA A 65 14.20 9.57 -2.30
N VAL A 66 13.44 10.22 -3.20
CA VAL A 66 12.06 9.85 -3.51
C VAL A 66 12.05 8.91 -4.71
N THR A 67 11.33 7.79 -4.59
CA THR A 67 11.14 6.78 -5.63
C THR A 67 9.64 6.53 -5.81
N THR A 68 9.20 6.47 -7.05
CA THR A 68 7.81 6.25 -7.41
C THR A 68 7.64 4.80 -7.87
N LEU A 69 6.63 4.12 -7.34
CA LEU A 69 6.20 2.80 -7.74
C LEU A 69 4.84 2.94 -8.41
N ASN A 70 4.75 2.58 -9.67
CA ASN A 70 3.50 2.51 -10.40
C ASN A 70 3.07 1.04 -10.50
N ILE A 71 2.01 0.69 -9.79
CA ILE A 71 1.46 -0.67 -9.72
C ILE A 71 0.20 -0.69 -10.56
N SER A 72 0.14 -1.55 -11.57
CA SER A 72 -1.01 -1.63 -12.48
C SER A 72 -1.71 -2.99 -12.40
N GLY A 73 -3.03 -2.97 -12.58
CA GLY A 73 -3.87 -4.16 -12.53
C GLY A 73 -3.93 -4.79 -11.15
N TYR A 74 -3.96 -3.99 -10.08
CA TYR A 74 -4.02 -4.55 -8.74
C TYR A 74 -5.34 -5.32 -8.53
N ARG A 75 -5.27 -6.43 -7.79
CA ARG A 75 -6.44 -7.24 -7.46
C ARG A 75 -6.27 -7.96 -6.14
N PHE A 76 -7.38 -8.10 -5.41
CA PHE A 76 -7.46 -8.99 -4.26
C PHE A 76 -7.88 -10.38 -4.72
N PHE A 77 -7.20 -11.40 -4.21
CA PHE A 77 -7.58 -12.80 -4.44
C PHE A 77 -7.25 -13.65 -3.23
N THR A 78 -7.91 -14.81 -3.12
CA THR A 78 -7.67 -15.76 -2.04
C THR A 78 -7.13 -17.05 -2.61
N GLU A 79 -6.03 -17.54 -2.06
CA GLU A 79 -5.42 -18.82 -2.42
C GLU A 79 -5.08 -19.58 -1.14
N ARG A 80 -5.44 -20.87 -1.07
CA ARG A 80 -5.15 -21.75 0.08
C ARG A 80 -5.48 -21.10 1.44
N GLN A 81 -6.68 -20.52 1.57
CA GLN A 81 -7.17 -19.84 2.78
C GLN A 81 -6.41 -18.56 3.18
N ARG A 82 -5.52 -18.04 2.34
CA ARG A 82 -4.80 -16.77 2.54
C ARG A 82 -5.22 -15.75 1.51
N SER A 83 -5.31 -14.49 1.92
CA SER A 83 -5.70 -13.39 1.02
C SER A 83 -4.46 -12.64 0.57
N TYR A 84 -4.46 -12.22 -0.69
CA TYR A 84 -3.35 -11.56 -1.33
C TYR A 84 -3.84 -10.32 -2.07
N LEU A 85 -3.02 -9.27 -2.05
CA LEU A 85 -3.06 -8.18 -3.02
C LEU A 85 -1.98 -8.48 -4.05
N GLY A 86 -2.36 -8.75 -5.29
CA GLY A 86 -1.41 -8.90 -6.40
C GLY A 86 -1.60 -7.85 -7.47
N TRP A 87 -0.66 -7.81 -8.41
CA TRP A 87 -0.62 -6.84 -9.50
C TRP A 87 -0.02 -7.47 -10.76
N SER A 88 -0.40 -6.92 -11.91
CA SER A 88 0.05 -7.41 -13.22
C SER A 88 1.37 -6.77 -13.64
N ALA A 89 1.55 -5.49 -13.34
CA ALA A 89 2.77 -4.76 -13.68
C ALA A 89 3.19 -3.87 -12.51
N LEU A 90 4.51 -3.69 -12.40
CA LEU A 90 5.16 -2.80 -11.46
C LEU A 90 6.25 -2.06 -12.22
N GLU A 91 6.11 -0.75 -12.33
CA GLU A 91 7.15 0.14 -12.81
C GLU A 91 7.72 0.90 -11.63
N ILE A 92 9.03 1.13 -11.68
CA ILE A 92 9.76 1.78 -10.62
C ILE A 92 10.57 2.89 -11.26
N ASP A 93 10.35 4.11 -10.79
CA ASP A 93 11.03 5.29 -11.27
C ASP A 93 11.70 6.06 -10.12
N GLY A 94 12.87 6.62 -10.38
CA GLY A 94 13.66 7.38 -9.40
C GLY A 94 15.01 6.75 -9.04
N PRO A 95 15.82 7.47 -8.26
CA PRO A 95 17.23 7.16 -7.98
C PRO A 95 17.44 5.82 -7.26
N MET A 96 16.48 5.33 -6.48
CA MET A 96 16.60 4.03 -5.79
C MET A 96 16.00 2.87 -6.60
N ARG A 97 15.65 3.07 -7.88
CA ARG A 97 14.98 2.07 -8.73
C ARG A 97 15.60 0.68 -8.65
N HIS A 98 16.93 0.58 -8.73
CA HIS A 98 17.62 -0.72 -8.71
C HIS A 98 17.43 -1.45 -7.38
N HIS A 99 17.45 -0.71 -6.25
CA HIS A 99 17.23 -1.28 -4.92
C HIS A 99 15.80 -1.83 -4.76
N TYR A 100 14.80 -1.04 -5.16
CA TYR A 100 13.41 -1.47 -5.11
C TYR A 100 13.13 -2.62 -6.08
N TRP A 101 13.77 -2.61 -7.26
CA TRP A 101 13.68 -3.71 -8.22
C TRP A 101 14.23 -5.01 -7.64
N GLN A 102 15.41 -4.98 -7.01
CA GLN A 102 15.98 -6.16 -6.34
C GLN A 102 15.08 -6.65 -5.20
N ALA A 103 14.49 -5.75 -4.41
CA ALA A 103 13.60 -6.10 -3.31
C ALA A 103 12.24 -6.67 -3.76
N LEU A 104 11.76 -6.28 -4.93
CA LEU A 104 10.46 -6.67 -5.49
C LEU A 104 10.59 -7.67 -6.64
N LEU A 105 11.79 -8.15 -6.95
CA LEU A 105 12.03 -9.06 -8.05
C LEU A 105 11.24 -10.36 -7.85
N GLY A 106 10.35 -10.67 -8.80
CA GLY A 106 9.46 -11.84 -8.71
C GLY A 106 8.33 -11.71 -7.68
N VAL A 107 8.21 -10.58 -6.99
CA VAL A 107 7.10 -10.29 -6.08
C VAL A 107 5.98 -9.64 -6.88
N HIS A 108 4.97 -10.43 -7.20
CA HIS A 108 3.74 -9.95 -7.87
C HIS A 108 2.53 -9.95 -6.95
N ARG A 109 2.75 -10.27 -5.67
CA ARG A 109 1.70 -10.37 -4.65
C ARG A 109 2.24 -10.18 -3.24
N ILE A 110 1.41 -9.60 -2.38
CA ILE A 110 1.65 -9.51 -0.94
C ILE A 110 0.49 -10.15 -0.19
N GLU A 111 0.80 -10.91 0.84
CA GLU A 111 -0.23 -11.48 1.72
C GLU A 111 -0.86 -10.37 2.58
N VAL A 112 -2.17 -10.26 2.52
CA VAL A 112 -2.98 -9.34 3.33
C VAL A 112 -3.87 -10.13 4.30
N PRO A 113 -3.98 -9.70 5.57
CA PRO A 113 -4.90 -10.35 6.50
C PRO A 113 -6.33 -10.32 5.97
N LYS A 114 -7.05 -11.44 6.04
CA LYS A 114 -8.47 -11.53 5.64
C LYS A 114 -9.34 -10.42 6.25
N SER A 115 -9.10 -10.09 7.52
CA SER A 115 -9.81 -9.02 8.24
C SER A 115 -9.59 -7.63 7.66
N SER A 116 -8.51 -7.43 6.90
CA SER A 116 -8.15 -6.15 6.27
C SER A 116 -8.55 -6.07 4.80
N VAL A 117 -8.92 -7.19 4.14
CA VAL A 117 -9.25 -7.23 2.70
C VAL A 117 -10.39 -6.27 2.38
N LYS A 118 -11.56 -6.42 3.02
CA LYS A 118 -12.72 -5.55 2.76
C LYS A 118 -12.43 -4.08 3.00
N PHE A 119 -11.57 -3.78 3.98
CA PHE A 119 -11.16 -2.42 4.28
C PHE A 119 -10.26 -1.86 3.18
N LEU A 120 -9.27 -2.64 2.74
CA LEU A 120 -8.39 -2.27 1.64
C LEU A 120 -9.14 -2.17 0.31
N GLU A 121 -10.05 -3.08 0.00
CA GLU A 121 -10.93 -3.00 -1.18
C GLU A 121 -11.83 -1.76 -1.15
N ALA A 122 -12.34 -1.35 0.01
CA ALA A 122 -13.15 -0.14 0.12
C ALA A 122 -12.35 1.14 -0.08
N LEU A 123 -11.03 1.08 0.14
CA LEU A 123 -10.12 2.22 0.06
C LEU A 123 -9.36 2.31 -1.26
N LEU A 124 -8.98 1.16 -1.81
CA LEU A 124 -8.30 1.05 -3.09
C LEU A 124 -9.33 1.06 -4.20
#